data_AF-A0A3D3AB77-F1
#
_entry.id   AF-A0A3D3AB77-F1
#
_cell.length_a   1.000
_cell.length_b   1.000
_cell.length_c   1.000
_cell.angle_alpha   90.00
_cell.angle_beta   90.00
_cell.angle_gamma   90.00
#
_symmetry.space_group_name_H-M   'P 1'
#
loop_
_entity.id
_entity.type
_entity.pdbx_description
1 polymer ?
#
loop_
_entity_poly.entity_id
_entity_poly.type
_entity_poly.pdbx_seq_one_letter_code
_entity_poly.pdbx_strand_id
1 'polypeptide(L)' 'MELLNKLTAAFGPSGYEDEVADIIIDEIKPYVDEIKRDRLGNIIA' A
#
# COMPACT_ATOMS: atom_id res chain seq x y z
N MET A 1 -16.21 -5.83 -3.07
CA MET A 1 -15.51 -5.37 -4.29
C MET A 1 -14.79 -4.04 -4.09
N GLU A 2 -15.09 -3.28 -3.03
CA GLU A 2 -14.58 -1.90 -2.87
C GLU A 2 -13.05 -1.81 -2.79
N LEU A 3 -12.40 -2.68 -2.00
CA LEU A 3 -10.94 -2.71 -1.90
C LEU A 3 -10.25 -3.00 -3.25
N LEU A 4 -10.78 -3.97 -4.01
CA LEU A 4 -10.25 -4.30 -5.33
C LEU A 4 -10.36 -3.11 -6.28
N ASN A 5 -11.49 -2.41 -6.29
CA ASN A 5 -11.67 -1.20 -7.09
C ASN A 5 -10.72 -0.08 -6.67
N LYS A 6 -10.53 0.12 -5.36
CA LYS A 6 -9.60 1.12 -4.80
C LYS A 6 -8.15 0.86 -5.22
N LEU A 7 -7.69 -0.40 -5.12
CA LEU A 7 -6.34 -0.79 -5.51
C LEU A 7 -6.12 -0.73 -7.03
N THR A 8 -7.09 -1.16 -7.83
CA THR A 8 -6.96 -1.19 -9.29
C THR A 8 -7.13 0.19 -9.93
N ALA A 9 -7.78 1.13 -9.25
CA ALA A 9 -7.93 2.51 -9.69
C ALA A 9 -6.81 3.45 -9.20
N ALA A 10 -5.97 2.99 -8.26
CA ALA A 10 -4.88 3.78 -7.72
C ALA A 10 -3.79 4.04 -8.77
N PHE A 11 -3.21 5.24 -8.76
CA PHE A 11 -2.03 5.53 -9.56
C PHE A 11 -0.80 4.87 -8.92
N GLY A 12 -0.08 4.04 -9.67
CA GLY A 12 1.10 3.36 -9.15
C GLY A 12 1.94 2.67 -10.22
N PRO A 13 2.38 3.37 -11.29
CA PRO A 13 3.38 2.80 -12.17
C PRO A 13 4.69 2.57 -11.41
N SER A 14 5.53 1.65 -11.89
CA SER A 14 6.81 1.31 -11.25
C SER A 14 7.64 2.57 -10.95
N GLY A 15 8.05 2.72 -9.67
CA GLY A 15 8.80 3.86 -9.18
C GLY A 15 7.95 5.05 -8.70
N TYR A 16 6.63 4.99 -8.79
CA TYR A 16 5.67 5.98 -8.25
C TYR A 16 4.55 5.28 -7.47
N GLU A 17 4.91 4.27 -6.68
CA GLU A 17 3.98 3.36 -6.01
C GLU A 17 3.46 3.89 -4.66
N ASP A 18 3.77 5.15 -4.30
CA ASP A 18 3.41 5.71 -3.00
C ASP A 18 1.90 5.71 -2.72
N GLU A 19 1.08 6.04 -3.72
CA GLU A 19 -0.38 6.09 -3.55
C GLU A 19 -0.98 4.69 -3.29
N VAL A 20 -0.59 3.68 -4.06
CA VAL A 20 -1.03 2.30 -3.81
C VAL A 20 -0.48 1.77 -2.49
N ALA A 21 0.74 2.17 -2.12
CA ALA A 21 1.36 1.80 -0.87
C ALA A 21 0.60 2.40 0.34
N ASP A 22 0.19 3.67 0.28
CA ASP A 22 -0.60 4.30 1.34
C ASP A 22 -1.96 3.62 1.51
N ILE A 23 -2.63 3.27 0.40
CA ILE A 23 -3.87 2.50 0.42
C ILE A 23 -3.66 1.16 1.13
N ILE A 24 -2.61 0.43 0.81
CA ILE A 24 -2.33 -0.87 1.43
C ILE A 24 -2.08 -0.70 2.94
N ILE A 25 -1.29 0.29 3.35
CA ILE A 25 -0.97 0.56 4.76
C ILE A 25 -2.24 0.81 5.57
N ASP A 26 -3.14 1.66 5.08
CA ASP A 26 -4.38 1.99 5.78
C ASP A 26 -5.27 0.76 6.00
N GLU A 27 -5.32 -0.13 5.01
CA GLU A 27 -6.13 -1.35 5.07
C GLU A 27 -5.52 -2.41 5.99
N ILE A 28 -4.19 -2.53 6.06
CA ILE A 28 -3.52 -3.58 6.85
C ILE A 28 -3.20 -3.17 8.30
N LYS A 29 -3.15 -1.86 8.60
CA LYS A 29 -2.79 -1.32 9.93
C LYS A 29 -3.52 -1.95 11.13
N PRO A 30 -4.83 -2.27 11.10
CA PRO A 30 -5.49 -2.89 12.24
C PRO A 30 -5.16 -4.39 12.43
N TYR A 31 -4.42 -4.99 11.51
CA TYR A 31 -4.12 -6.43 11.49
C TYR A 31 -2.66 -6.76 11.81
N VAL A 32 -1.79 -5.76 11.94
CA VAL A 32 -0.35 -5.93 12.14
C VAL A 32 0.16 -5.08 13.30
N ASP A 33 1.22 -5.54 13.96
CA ASP A 33 1.82 -4.83 15.09
C ASP A 33 2.75 -3.69 14.63
N GLU A 34 3.41 -3.84 13.48
CA GLU A 34 4.35 -2.86 12.93
C GLU A 34 4.29 -2.84 11.40
N ILE A 35 4.53 -1.67 10.80
CA ILE A 35 4.69 -1.50 9.35
C ILE A 35 6.04 -0.81 9.10
N LYS A 36 6.82 -1.36 8.17
CA LYS A 36 8.10 -0.81 7.72
C LYS A 36 8.07 -0.53 6.22
N ARG A 37 8.76 0.54 5.79
CA ARG A 37 9.10 0.77 4.38
C ARG A 37 10.61 0.66 4.18
N ASP A 38 11.03 -0.05 3.14
CA ASP A 38 12.43 -0.08 2.74
C ASP A 38 12.81 1.12 1.86
N ARG A 39 14.10 1.21 1.49
CA ARG A 39 14.61 2.30 0.66
C ARG A 39 14.09 2.29 -0.78
N LEU A 40 13.46 1.20 -1.22
CA LEU A 40 12.90 1.04 -2.54
C LEU A 40 11.38 1.27 -2.56
N GLY A 41 10.76 1.52 -1.39
CA GLY A 41 9.33 1.79 -1.27
C GLY A 41 8.48 0.55 -0.96
N ASN A 42 9.09 -0.63 -0.74
CA ASN A 42 8.34 -1.84 -0.41
C ASN A 42 7.75 -1.74 1.00
N ILE A 43 6.51 -2.20 1.16
CA ILE A 43 5.84 -2.32 2.46
C ILE A 43 6.10 -3.71 3.04
N ILE A 44 6.51 -3.75 4.30
CA ILE A 44 6.71 -4.96 5.09
C ILE A 44 5.84 -4.81 6.35
N ALA A 45 4.93 -5.76 6.56
CA ALA A 45 3.92 -5.75 7.61
C ALA A 45 3.79 -7.14 8.23
#